data_AF-A0A192B188-F1
#
_entry.id   AF-A0A192B188-F1
#
_cell.length_a   1.000
_cell.length_b   1.000
_cell.length_c   1.000
_cell.angle_alpha   90.00
_cell.angle_beta   90.00
_cell.angle_gamma   90.00
#
_symmetry.space_group_name_H-M   'P 1'
#
loop_
_entity.id
_entity.type
_entity.pdbx_description
1 polymer ?
#
loop_
_entity_poly.entity_id
_entity_poly.type
_entity_poly.pdbx_seq_one_letter_code
_entity_poly.pdbx_strand_id
1 'polypeptide(L)'
;MLMGNLDHLQFDEVHWVSAAVAHQHAHSLYVDHGLFKGPTSGAAYVVGAWAASNFPDKRVVTVLPDDGYRYVDTVYSSQWQRETGVMPPEIHR
;
A
#
# COMPACT_ATOMS: atom_id res chain seq x y z
N MET A 1 22.03 -0.09 -9.18
CA MET A 1 22.76 -1.09 -8.37
C MET A 1 21.74 -2.12 -7.94
N LEU A 2 21.94 -3.40 -8.27
CA LEU A 2 21.04 -4.48 -7.83
C LEU A 2 21.46 -4.92 -6.42
N MET A 3 20.49 -5.14 -5.54
CA MET A 3 20.73 -5.57 -4.17
C MET A 3 21.16 -7.04 -4.17
N GLY A 4 22.34 -7.36 -3.63
CA GLY A 4 22.91 -8.72 -3.71
C GLY A 4 22.14 -9.80 -2.95
N ASN A 5 21.20 -9.41 -2.09
CA ASN A 5 20.31 -10.31 -1.34
C ASN A 5 18.94 -10.51 -2.00
N LEU A 6 18.75 -10.06 -3.25
CA LEU A 6 17.49 -10.17 -3.98
C LEU A 6 17.65 -11.13 -5.17
N ASP A 7 16.97 -12.28 -5.11
CA ASP A 7 16.84 -13.18 -6.26
C ASP A 7 15.62 -12.77 -7.10
N HIS A 8 15.87 -12.19 -8.28
CA HIS A 8 14.84 -11.68 -9.17
C HIS A 8 14.04 -12.77 -9.88
N LEU A 9 14.49 -14.03 -9.85
CA LEU A 9 13.78 -15.16 -10.46
C LEU A 9 12.66 -15.71 -9.57
N GLN A 10 12.56 -15.25 -8.32
CA GLN A 10 11.51 -15.67 -7.39
C GLN A 10 10.16 -14.97 -7.62
N PHE A 11 10.09 -13.99 -8.52
CA PHE A 11 8.88 -13.20 -8.78
C PHE A 11 8.31 -13.54 -10.15
N ASP A 12 7.05 -13.97 -10.19
CA ASP A 12 6.32 -14.17 -11.45
C ASP A 12 5.82 -12.84 -12.04
N GLU A 13 5.42 -11.91 -11.16
CA GLU A 13 4.83 -10.61 -11.53
C GLU A 13 5.34 -9.48 -10.63
N VAL A 14 5.43 -8.27 -11.19
CA VAL A 14 5.82 -7.04 -10.47
C VAL A 14 4.80 -5.95 -10.75
N HIS A 15 4.22 -5.38 -9.69
CA HIS A 15 3.25 -4.31 -9.78
C HIS A 15 3.86 -2.98 -9.31
N TRP A 16 3.76 -1.96 -10.15
CA TRP A 16 4.14 -0.59 -9.80
C TRP A 16 2.95 0.14 -9.18
N VAL A 17 3.09 0.61 -7.94
CA VAL A 17 2.03 1.34 -7.22
C VAL A 17 2.49 2.77 -6.99
N SER A 18 1.65 3.75 -7.35
CA SER A 18 1.96 5.15 -7.09
C SER A 18 1.85 5.45 -5.60
N ALA A 19 2.61 6.46 -5.12
CA ALA A 19 2.57 6.87 -3.73
C ALA A 19 1.14 7.26 -3.29
N ALA A 20 0.40 7.97 -4.15
CA ALA A 20 -0.99 8.36 -3.88
C ALA A 20 -1.91 7.16 -3.61
N VAL A 21 -1.81 6.12 -4.45
CA VAL A 21 -2.60 4.88 -4.28
C VAL A 21 -2.16 4.14 -3.01
N ALA A 22 -0.84 4.00 -2.78
CA ALA A 22 -0.32 3.37 -1.56
C ALA A 22 -0.80 4.08 -0.28
N HIS A 23 -0.75 5.42 -0.26
CA HIS A 23 -1.23 6.22 0.88
C HIS A 23 -2.73 5.99 1.10
N GLN A 24 -3.54 6.10 0.03
CA GLN A 24 -4.97 5.88 0.11
C GLN A 24 -5.32 4.53 0.74
N HIS A 25 -4.66 3.47 0.29
CA HIS A 25 -4.94 2.13 0.78
C HIS A 25 -4.40 1.87 2.20
N ALA A 26 -3.37 2.60 2.65
CA ALA A 26 -2.98 2.60 4.06
C ALA A 26 -4.04 3.27 4.95
N HIS A 27 -4.71 4.32 4.46
CA HIS A 27 -5.87 4.91 5.14
C HIS A 27 -7.08 3.97 5.15
N SER A 28 -7.38 3.30 4.02
CA SER A 28 -8.46 2.30 3.96
C SER A 28 -8.24 1.13 4.92
N LEU A 29 -7.00 0.62 5.04
CA LEU A 29 -6.66 -0.41 6.03
C LEU A 29 -7.04 0.02 7.46
N TYR A 30 -6.82 1.28 7.81
CA TYR A 30 -7.18 1.81 9.12
C TYR A 30 -8.71 1.97 9.27
N VAL A 31 -9.38 2.58 8.28
CA VAL A 31 -10.82 2.88 8.35
C VAL A 31 -11.67 1.61 8.29
N ASP A 32 -11.34 0.69 7.38
CA ASP A 32 -12.19 -0.46 7.08
C ASP A 32 -11.86 -1.68 7.96
N HIS A 33 -10.60 -1.79 8.43
CA HIS A 33 -10.10 -2.97 9.17
C HIS A 33 -9.45 -2.65 10.52
N GLY A 34 -9.34 -1.38 10.92
CA GLY A 34 -8.66 -0.99 12.16
C GLY A 34 -7.15 -1.22 12.15
N LEU A 35 -6.55 -1.43 10.98
CA LEU A 35 -5.11 -1.71 10.83
C LEU A 35 -4.33 -0.42 10.57
N PHE A 36 -3.72 0.14 11.61
CA PHE A 36 -2.89 1.34 11.50
C PHE A 36 -1.48 1.01 10.97
N LYS A 37 -1.27 1.12 9.66
CA LYS A 37 -0.08 0.59 8.96
C LYS A 37 0.61 1.60 8.04
N GLY A 38 1.87 1.34 7.68
CA GLY A 38 2.64 2.22 6.79
C GLY A 38 2.17 2.24 5.33
N PRO A 39 2.68 3.16 4.50
CA PRO A 39 2.30 3.30 3.09
C PRO A 39 2.64 2.06 2.25
N THR A 40 3.74 1.37 2.56
CA THR A 40 4.12 0.12 1.88
C THR A 40 3.13 -1.00 2.15
N SER A 41 2.49 -1.01 3.33
CA SER A 41 1.36 -1.89 3.63
C SER A 41 0.14 -1.58 2.75
N GLY A 42 -0.13 -0.29 2.50
CA GLY A 42 -1.16 0.13 1.56
C GLY A 42 -0.89 -0.33 0.12
N ALA A 43 0.37 -0.23 -0.33
CA ALA A 43 0.80 -0.76 -1.64
C ALA A 43 0.62 -2.29 -1.74
N ALA A 44 1.01 -3.03 -0.71
CA ALA A 44 0.85 -4.49 -0.66
C ALA A 44 -0.63 -4.90 -0.56
N TYR A 45 -1.46 -4.10 0.12
CA TYR A 45 -2.90 -4.37 0.25
C TYR A 45 -3.66 -4.16 -1.05
N VAL A 46 -3.42 -3.08 -1.81
CA VAL A 46 -4.13 -2.87 -3.07
C VAL A 46 -3.86 -3.97 -4.10
N VAL A 47 -2.61 -4.44 -4.18
CA VAL A 47 -2.24 -5.55 -5.08
C VAL A 47 -2.84 -6.86 -4.55
N GLY A 48 -2.79 -7.11 -3.24
CA GLY A 48 -3.41 -8.28 -2.63
C GLY A 48 -4.93 -8.35 -2.86
N ALA A 49 -5.63 -7.22 -2.72
CA ALA A 49 -7.07 -7.11 -2.98
C ALA A 49 -7.41 -7.33 -4.46
N TRP A 50 -6.62 -6.74 -5.37
CA TRP A 50 -6.72 -7.01 -6.81
C TRP A 50 -6.52 -8.51 -7.11
N ALA A 51 -5.48 -9.14 -6.56
CA ALA A 51 -5.20 -10.55 -6.77
C ALA A 51 -6.34 -11.44 -6.23
N ALA A 52 -6.85 -11.14 -5.04
CA ALA A 52 -7.99 -11.88 -4.46
C ALA A 52 -9.25 -11.77 -5.33
N SER A 53 -9.44 -10.63 -5.98
CA SER A 53 -10.59 -10.41 -6.88
C SER A 53 -10.44 -11.13 -8.23
N ASN A 54 -9.21 -11.24 -8.75
CA ASN A 54 -8.92 -11.88 -10.04
C ASN A 54 -8.77 -13.40 -9.92
N PHE A 55 -8.44 -13.92 -8.75
CA PHE A 55 -8.24 -15.36 -8.51
C PHE A 55 -9.14 -15.84 -7.35
N PRO A 56 -10.48 -15.88 -7.55
CA PRO A 56 -11.43 -16.13 -6.46
C PRO A 56 -11.30 -17.51 -5.80
N ASP A 57 -10.74 -18.50 -6.50
CA ASP A 57 -10.51 -19.85 -5.98
C ASP A 57 -9.19 -19.98 -5.18
N LYS A 58 -8.41 -18.90 -5.07
CA LYS A 58 -7.10 -18.90 -4.40
C LYS A 58 -7.15 -18.14 -3.08
N ARG A 59 -6.30 -18.57 -2.14
CA ARG A 59 -6.02 -17.81 -0.92
C ARG A 59 -4.84 -16.87 -1.15
N VAL A 60 -5.08 -15.57 -1.00
CA VAL A 60 -4.05 -14.54 -1.13
C VAL A 60 -3.56 -14.13 0.26
N VAL A 61 -2.24 -14.01 0.41
CA VAL A 61 -1.58 -13.54 1.62
C VAL A 61 -0.73 -12.33 1.26
N THR A 62 -0.76 -11.29 2.10
CA THR A 62 0.05 -10.08 1.94
C THR A 62 0.77 -9.75 3.25
N VAL A 63 1.94 -9.12 3.16
CA VAL A 63 2.74 -8.70 4.32
C VAL A 63 2.56 -7.21 4.52
N LEU A 64 2.24 -6.81 5.74
CA LEU A 64 2.12 -5.40 6.16
C LEU A 64 3.32 -5.06 7.05
N PRO A 65 4.42 -4.56 6.47
CA PRO A 65 5.75 -4.63 7.09
C PRO A 65 5.94 -3.71 8.30
N ASP A 66 5.17 -2.63 8.44
CA ASP A 66 5.31 -1.70 9.55
C ASP A 66 4.03 -0.93 9.92
N ASP A 67 4.08 -0.24 11.05
CA ASP A 67 2.94 0.44 11.67
C ASP A 67 2.86 1.92 11.31
N GLY A 68 1.63 2.43 11.31
CA GLY A 68 1.32 3.79 10.87
C GLY A 68 1.91 4.91 11.74
N TYR A 69 2.31 4.63 12.99
CA TYR A 69 2.82 5.65 13.92
C TYR A 69 4.07 6.35 13.40
N ARG A 70 4.84 5.67 12.54
CA ARG A 70 6.05 6.21 11.90
C ARG A 70 5.73 7.28 10.85
N TYR A 71 4.46 7.41 10.47
CA TYR A 71 3.99 8.23 9.35
C TYR A 71 2.90 9.24 9.75
N VAL A 72 2.72 9.50 11.05
CA VAL A 72 1.73 10.46 11.58
C VAL A 72 1.93 11.84 10.94
N ASP A 73 3.17 12.32 10.90
CA ASP A 73 3.51 13.65 10.37
C ASP A 73 3.62 13.68 8.83
N THR A 74 3.42 12.55 8.15
CA THR A 74 3.55 12.43 6.69
C THR A 74 2.28 11.88 6.04
N VAL A 75 2.24 10.59 5.75
CA VAL A 75 1.14 9.91 5.04
C VAL A 75 -0.20 10.13 5.74
N TYR A 76 -0.23 10.28 7.06
CA TYR A 76 -1.44 10.55 7.84
C TYR A 76 -1.71 12.04 8.11
N SER A 77 -0.83 12.93 7.64
CA SER A 77 -0.97 14.38 7.79
C SER A 77 -1.54 15.01 6.51
N SER A 78 -2.76 15.56 6.60
CA SER A 78 -3.37 16.28 5.47
C SER A 78 -2.57 17.53 5.07
N GLN A 79 -1.83 18.14 6.01
CA GLN A 79 -0.95 19.26 5.69
C GLN A 79 0.21 18.80 4.80
N TRP A 80 0.90 17.74 5.20
CA TRP A 80 2.03 17.20 4.45
C TRP A 80 1.61 16.74 3.04
N GLN A 81 0.44 16.11 2.91
CA GLN A 81 -0.07 15.69 1.59
C GLN A 81 -0.32 16.88 0.67
N ARG A 82 -0.87 17.99 1.18
CA ARG A 82 -1.06 19.23 0.39
C ARG A 82 0.26 19.86 -0.03
N GLU A 83 1.24 19.89 0.87
CA GLU A 83 2.57 20.44 0.60
C GLU A 83 3.35 19.62 -0.44
N THR A 84 3.19 18.30 -0.43
CA THR A 84 3.88 17.38 -1.37
C THR A 84 3.10 17.10 -2.66
N GLY A 85 1.82 17.46 -2.72
CA GLY A 85 0.94 17.16 -3.84
C GLY A 85 0.58 15.68 -3.98
N VAL A 86 0.98 14.82 -3.03
CA VAL A 86 0.67 13.38 -3.04
C VAL A 86 -0.68 13.15 -2.35
N MET A 87 -1.74 13.53 -3.05
CA MET A 87 -3.11 13.36 -2.58
C MET A 87 -3.65 12.00 -3.04
N PRO A 88 -4.40 11.27 -2.20
CA PRO A 88 -5.13 10.09 -2.65
C PRO A 88 -6.11 10.50 -3.78
N PRO A 89 -6.26 9.70 -4.84
CA PRO A 89 -7.20 10.03 -5.91
C PRO A 89 -8.62 10.16 -5.36
N GLU A 90 -9.38 11.13 -5.88
CA GLU A 90 -10.81 11.25 -5.58
C GLU A 90 -11.53 9.99 -6.08
N ILE A 91 -12.04 9.19 -5.15
CA ILE A 91 -12.93 8.09 -5.49
C ILE A 91 -14.34 8.59 -5.20
N HIS A 92 -15.11 8.86 -6.26
CA HIS A 92 -16.56 8.92 -6.15
C HIS A 92 -17.03 7.53 -5.68
N ARG A 93 -17.46 7.44 -4.42
CA ARG A 93 -18.21 6.27 -3.92
C ARG A 93 -19.60 6.25 -4.52
#